data_AF-A0A016TSW7-F1
#
_entry.id   AF-A0A016TSW7-F1
#
_cell.length_a   1.000
_cell.length_b   1.000
_cell.length_c   1.000
_cell.angle_alpha   90.00
_cell.angle_beta   90.00
_cell.angle_gamma   90.00
#
_symmetry.space_group_name_H-M   'P 1'
#
loop_
_entity.id
_entity.type
_entity.pdbx_description
1 polymer ?
#
loop_
_entity_poly.entity_id
_entity_poly.type
_entity_poly.pdbx_seq_one_letter_code
_entity_poly.pdbx_strand_id
1 'polypeptide(L)'
;MKTFSSTAVTIPIDSLLWGRPIYPEFEVAIFNILQNRSHEYGVSPFLWYFYSCLPRGLMASLPLAILGLFLDRRLRPIVLPAVVFILLYSFLPHKELRFIMYAFPLINLSAAVFCARMLLFLLASLALPIYDNIFTPCQSFYFCQNSCFSQPHALWIWSCATTGCRLSTLFRTVGAGCKRFSIC
;
A
#
# COMPACT_ATOMS: atom_id res chain seq x y z
N MET A 1 17.75 18.28 7.72
CA MET A 1 17.86 19.22 8.86
C MET A 1 16.55 19.44 9.64
N LYS A 2 15.46 18.67 9.41
CA LYS A 2 14.17 18.88 10.09
C LYS A 2 13.96 18.04 11.37
N THR A 3 14.86 17.11 11.69
CA THR A 3 14.70 16.14 12.78
C THR A 3 15.32 16.56 14.12
N PHE A 4 16.28 17.48 14.13
CA PHE A 4 16.91 17.94 15.38
C PHE A 4 15.97 18.77 16.27
N SER A 5 14.96 19.41 15.67
CA SER A 5 14.02 20.26 16.38
C SER A 5 13.15 19.48 17.37
N SER A 6 12.68 18.28 17.00
CA SER A 6 11.81 17.49 17.88
C SER A 6 12.55 16.99 19.12
N THR A 7 13.79 16.52 18.98
CA THR A 7 14.57 16.00 20.11
C THR A 7 14.94 17.08 21.12
N ALA A 8 15.19 18.30 20.65
CA ALA A 8 15.48 19.43 21.53
C ALA A 8 14.28 19.84 22.41
N VAL A 9 13.05 19.53 21.97
CA VAL A 9 11.82 19.83 22.71
C VAL A 9 11.44 18.66 23.63
N THR A 10 11.62 17.42 23.21
CA THR A 10 11.21 16.25 24.02
C THR A 10 12.11 16.04 25.24
N ILE A 11 13.43 16.16 25.09
CA ILE A 11 14.39 15.97 26.20
C ILE A 11 14.05 16.82 27.45
N PRO A 12 13.83 18.14 27.36
CA PRO A 12 13.52 18.94 28.55
C PRO A 12 12.14 18.59 29.12
N ILE A 13 11.13 18.32 28.29
CA ILE A 13 9.79 17.94 28.76
C ILE A 13 9.85 16.62 29.52
N ASP A 14 10.51 15.60 28.94
CA ASP A 14 10.69 14.30 29.58
C ASP A 14 11.52 14.42 30.86
N SER A 15 12.54 15.27 30.87
CA SER A 15 13.36 15.52 32.07
C SER A 15 12.57 16.17 33.20
N LEU A 16 11.63 17.08 32.87
CA LEU A 16 10.73 17.68 33.84
C LEU A 16 9.74 16.66 34.40
N LEU A 17 9.16 15.82 33.55
CA LEU A 17 8.20 14.78 33.95
C LEU A 17 8.85 13.70 34.83
N TRP A 18 10.11 13.34 34.57
CA TRP A 18 10.85 12.31 35.32
C TRP A 18 11.66 12.85 36.51
N GLY A 19 11.72 14.17 36.71
CA GLY A 19 12.45 14.81 37.81
C GLY A 19 13.97 14.61 37.77
N ARG A 20 14.52 14.18 36.63
CA ARG A 20 15.96 13.99 36.39
C ARG A 20 16.23 14.15 34.88
N PRO A 21 17.43 14.53 34.44
CA PRO A 21 17.73 14.62 33.01
C PRO A 21 17.68 13.22 32.39
N ILE A 22 16.72 12.96 31.50
CA ILE A 22 16.56 11.68 30.82
C ILE A 22 16.41 11.90 29.33
N TYR A 23 17.03 11.02 28.55
CA TYR A 23 16.68 10.84 27.15
C TYR A 23 16.09 9.43 26.99
N PRO A 24 14.75 9.29 26.88
CA PRO A 24 14.07 8.00 27.05
C PRO A 24 14.49 6.96 26.01
N GLU A 25 14.74 7.38 24.77
CA GLU A 25 15.18 6.44 23.72
C GLU A 25 16.56 5.84 24.00
N PHE A 26 17.45 6.60 24.63
CA PHE A 26 18.79 6.12 24.97
C PHE A 26 18.79 5.18 26.17
N GLU A 27 17.97 5.44 27.19
CA GLU A 27 17.78 4.51 28.32
C GLU A 27 17.25 3.15 27.85
N VAL A 28 16.27 3.15 26.93
CA VAL A 28 15.75 1.93 26.31
C VAL A 28 16.83 1.21 25.49
N ALA A 29 17.69 1.94 24.79
CA ALA A 29 18.81 1.36 24.06
C ALA A 29 19.86 0.73 25.00
N ILE A 30 20.22 1.39 26.11
CA ILE A 30 21.12 0.83 27.12
C ILE A 30 20.54 -0.48 27.67
N PHE A 31 19.27 -0.48 28.04
CA PHE A 31 18.63 -1.65 28.64
C PHE A 31 18.56 -2.86 27.68
N ASN A 32 18.19 -2.63 26.42
CA ASN A 32 18.01 -3.71 25.44
C ASN A 32 19.32 -4.14 24.77
N ILE A 33 20.21 -3.21 24.43
CA ILE A 33 21.42 -3.49 23.64
C ILE A 33 22.62 -3.75 24.54
N LEU A 34 22.86 -2.90 25.55
CA LEU A 34 24.05 -3.02 26.39
C LEU A 34 23.84 -4.02 27.54
N GLN A 35 22.70 -3.95 28.21
CA GLN A 35 22.41 -4.78 29.38
C GLN A 35 21.76 -6.12 28.99
N ASN A 36 21.15 -6.22 27.81
CA ASN A 36 20.45 -7.41 27.29
C ASN A 36 19.45 -8.03 28.29
N ARG A 37 18.88 -7.21 29.18
CA ARG A 37 17.96 -7.61 30.26
C ARG A 37 16.52 -7.77 29.76
N SER A 38 16.28 -7.62 28.46
CA SER A 38 14.96 -7.73 27.83
C SER A 38 14.30 -9.11 28.01
N HIS A 39 15.07 -10.16 28.27
CA HIS A 39 14.53 -11.50 28.50
C HIS A 39 13.82 -11.67 29.86
N GLU A 40 14.04 -10.76 30.83
CA GLU A 40 13.43 -10.81 32.16
C GLU A 40 11.90 -10.62 32.13
N TYR A 41 11.37 -10.00 31.06
CA TYR A 41 9.94 -9.73 30.89
C TYR A 41 9.17 -10.83 30.15
N GLY A 42 9.80 -11.99 29.95
CA GLY A 42 9.24 -13.15 29.25
C GLY A 42 9.65 -13.22 27.79
N VAL A 43 9.84 -14.44 27.29
CA VAL A 43 10.31 -14.69 25.92
C VAL A 43 9.26 -15.44 25.11
N SER A 44 9.18 -15.11 23.82
CA SER A 44 8.26 -15.77 22.89
C SER A 44 8.96 -16.08 21.56
N PRO A 45 8.54 -17.14 20.84
CA PRO A 45 9.24 -17.61 19.65
C PRO A 45 9.25 -16.56 18.54
N PHE A 46 10.26 -16.58 17.67
CA PHE A 46 10.50 -15.57 16.62
C PHE A 46 9.22 -15.14 15.87
N LEU A 47 8.45 -16.12 15.39
CA LEU A 47 7.26 -15.92 14.56
C LEU A 47 5.98 -15.52 15.31
N TRP A 48 6.04 -15.24 16.63
CA TRP A 48 4.87 -14.91 17.45
C TRP A 48 4.01 -13.79 16.85
N TYR A 49 4.63 -12.78 16.26
CA TYR A 49 3.87 -11.72 15.61
C TYR A 49 3.05 -12.21 14.40
N PHE A 50 3.56 -13.17 13.62
CA PHE A 50 2.92 -13.66 12.40
C PHE A 50 1.75 -14.61 12.66
N TYR A 51 1.90 -15.59 13.55
CA TYR A 51 0.83 -16.56 13.80
C TYR A 51 -0.15 -16.11 14.90
N SER A 52 0.27 -15.20 15.78
CA SER A 52 -0.50 -14.85 16.97
C SER A 52 -1.04 -13.42 16.93
N CYS A 53 -0.21 -12.41 16.68
CA CYS A 53 -0.68 -11.02 16.67
C CYS A 53 -1.44 -10.66 15.40
N LEU A 54 -0.89 -10.95 14.23
CA LEU A 54 -1.50 -10.52 12.97
C LEU A 54 -2.92 -11.09 12.78
N PRO A 55 -3.20 -12.38 13.01
CA PRO A 55 -4.56 -12.92 12.86
C PRO A 55 -5.55 -12.32 13.86
N ARG A 56 -5.10 -12.05 15.11
CA ARG A 56 -5.93 -11.43 16.15
C ARG A 56 -6.20 -9.95 15.91
N GLY A 57 -5.23 -9.21 15.40
CA GLY A 57 -5.35 -7.77 15.17
C GLY A 57 -6.07 -7.40 13.88
N LEU A 58 -5.86 -8.19 12.81
CA LEU A 58 -6.39 -7.88 11.48
C LEU A 58 -7.61 -8.72 11.11
N MET A 59 -7.82 -9.90 11.72
CA MET A 59 -8.97 -10.76 11.47
C MET A 59 -9.25 -10.92 9.96
N ALA A 60 -10.45 -10.57 9.49
CA ALA A 60 -10.84 -10.65 8.08
C ALA A 60 -10.07 -9.70 7.16
N SER A 61 -9.47 -8.63 7.66
CA SER A 61 -8.70 -7.69 6.84
C SER A 61 -7.34 -8.26 6.40
N LEU A 62 -6.80 -9.27 7.09
CA LEU A 62 -5.50 -9.87 6.78
C LEU A 62 -5.46 -10.54 5.39
N PRO A 63 -6.36 -11.47 5.04
CA PRO A 63 -6.37 -12.05 3.70
C PRO A 63 -6.66 -10.99 2.62
N LEU A 64 -7.53 -10.02 2.91
CA LEU A 64 -7.84 -8.92 1.99
C LEU A 64 -6.63 -8.01 1.73
N ALA A 65 -5.84 -7.72 2.75
CA ALA A 65 -4.61 -6.94 2.64
C ALA A 65 -3.58 -7.64 1.72
N ILE A 66 -3.44 -8.96 1.87
CA ILE A 66 -2.54 -9.76 1.03
C ILE A 66 -3.01 -9.71 -0.43
N LEU A 67 -4.31 -9.92 -0.68
CA LEU A 67 -4.89 -9.84 -2.02
C LEU A 67 -4.71 -8.44 -2.65
N GLY A 68 -4.92 -7.38 -1.86
CA GLY A 68 -4.68 -6.00 -2.28
C GLY A 68 -3.23 -5.75 -2.70
N LEU A 69 -2.26 -6.32 -1.97
CA LEU A 69 -0.83 -6.19 -2.28
C LEU A 69 -0.43 -6.91 -3.59
N PHE A 70 -1.09 -8.03 -3.89
CA PHE A 70 -0.89 -8.77 -5.15
C PHE A 70 -1.49 -8.02 -6.35
N LEU A 71 -2.69 -7.45 -6.18
CA LEU A 71 -3.39 -6.74 -7.25
C LEU A 71 -2.74 -5.38 -7.57
N ASP A 72 -2.26 -4.66 -6.55
CA ASP A 72 -1.72 -3.31 -6.68
C ASP A 72 -0.25 -3.16 -6.29
N ARG A 73 0.60 -2.99 -7.31
CA ARG A 73 2.03 -2.71 -7.11
C ARG A 73 2.29 -1.36 -6.42
N ARG A 74 1.35 -0.42 -6.51
CA ARG A 74 1.43 0.92 -5.88
C ARG A 74 1.35 0.87 -4.36
N LEU A 75 0.77 -0.20 -3.78
CA LEU A 75 0.64 -0.36 -2.33
C LEU A 75 1.91 -0.94 -1.68
N ARG A 76 2.78 -1.58 -2.48
CA ARG A 76 4.04 -2.17 -2.00
C ARG A 76 4.93 -1.18 -1.26
N PRO A 77 5.25 0.03 -1.78
CA PRO A 77 6.09 0.97 -1.04
C PRO A 77 5.50 1.43 0.30
N ILE A 78 4.19 1.26 0.53
CA ILE A 78 3.51 1.65 1.78
C ILE A 78 3.47 0.48 2.77
N VAL A 79 3.16 -0.73 2.30
CA VAL A 79 3.02 -1.92 3.16
C VAL A 79 4.38 -2.58 3.45
N LEU A 80 5.32 -2.56 2.51
CA LEU A 80 6.66 -3.13 2.71
C LEU A 80 7.39 -2.58 3.94
N PRO A 81 7.45 -1.24 4.20
CA PRO A 81 8.11 -0.75 5.42
C PRO A 81 7.40 -1.23 6.69
N ALA A 82 6.08 -1.42 6.68
CA ALA A 82 5.34 -1.98 7.81
C ALA A 82 5.71 -3.45 8.07
N VAL A 83 5.84 -4.26 7.02
CA VAL A 83 6.26 -5.67 7.13
C VAL A 83 7.72 -5.77 7.57
N VAL A 84 8.60 -4.94 7.02
CA VAL A 84 10.01 -4.87 7.44
C VAL A 84 10.11 -4.44 8.90
N PHE A 85 9.32 -3.47 9.35
CA PHE A 85 9.26 -3.05 10.74
C PHE A 85 8.87 -4.21 11.67
N ILE A 86 7.86 -4.99 11.32
CA ILE A 86 7.45 -6.20 12.07
C ILE A 86 8.59 -7.23 12.13
N LEU A 87 9.29 -7.44 11.01
CA LEU A 87 10.41 -8.38 10.93
C LEU A 87 11.58 -7.94 11.82
N LEU A 88 11.93 -6.65 11.80
CA LEU A 88 12.98 -6.10 12.65
C LEU A 88 12.64 -6.25 14.14
N TYR A 89 11.40 -5.94 14.53
CA TYR A 89 10.94 -6.13 15.91
C TYR A 89 10.83 -7.61 16.32
N SER A 90 10.76 -8.54 15.37
CA SER A 90 10.69 -9.98 15.68
C SER A 90 12.00 -10.53 16.28
N PHE A 91 13.12 -9.83 16.09
CA PHE A 91 14.41 -10.16 16.73
C PHE A 91 14.47 -9.84 18.21
N LEU A 92 13.56 -8.98 18.71
CA LEU A 92 13.54 -8.64 20.13
C LEU A 92 12.95 -9.81 20.95
N PRO A 93 13.62 -10.25 22.04
CA PRO A 93 13.16 -11.41 22.82
C PRO A 93 11.86 -11.11 23.57
N HIS A 94 11.72 -9.88 24.09
CA HIS A 94 10.49 -9.39 24.68
C HIS A 94 9.51 -8.95 23.60
N LYS A 95 8.30 -9.50 23.61
CA LYS A 95 7.29 -9.20 22.59
C LYS A 95 6.00 -8.75 23.21
N GLU A 96 5.54 -7.62 22.72
CA GLU A 96 4.27 -7.05 23.11
C GLU A 96 3.56 -6.52 21.87
N LEU A 97 2.23 -6.52 21.92
CA LEU A 97 1.39 -6.05 20.83
C LEU A 97 1.55 -4.52 20.61
N ARG A 98 1.86 -3.77 21.68
CA ARG A 98 2.00 -2.31 21.62
C ARG A 98 3.11 -1.84 20.66
N PHE A 99 4.19 -2.61 20.52
CA PHE A 99 5.30 -2.23 19.63
C PHE A 99 4.92 -2.25 18.15
N ILE A 100 3.95 -3.08 17.77
CA ILE A 100 3.54 -3.29 16.37
C ILE A 100 2.25 -2.55 16.02
N MET A 101 1.61 -1.89 16.99
CA MET A 101 0.32 -1.22 16.78
C MET A 101 0.33 -0.19 15.63
N TYR A 102 1.47 0.46 15.37
CA TYR A 102 1.65 1.40 14.26
C TYR A 102 1.62 0.75 12.87
N ALA A 103 1.86 -0.56 12.76
CA ALA A 103 1.82 -1.28 11.48
C ALA A 103 0.38 -1.61 11.04
N PHE A 104 -0.57 -1.73 11.97
CA PHE A 104 -1.96 -2.08 11.67
C PHE A 104 -2.67 -1.13 10.69
N PRO A 105 -2.63 0.21 10.85
CA PRO A 105 -3.27 1.11 9.88
C PRO A 105 -2.67 1.00 8.48
N LEU A 106 -1.36 0.76 8.37
CA LEU A 106 -0.69 0.59 7.07
C LEU A 106 -1.13 -0.68 6.34
N ILE A 107 -1.31 -1.78 7.07
CA ILE A 107 -1.81 -3.04 6.50
C ILE A 107 -3.31 -2.91 6.17
N ASN A 108 -4.11 -2.30 7.05
CA ASN A 108 -5.54 -2.06 6.81
C ASN A 108 -5.81 -1.15 5.61
N LEU A 109 -4.92 -0.20 5.31
CA LEU A 109 -5.02 0.62 4.11
C LEU A 109 -5.05 -0.25 2.84
N SER A 110 -4.24 -1.30 2.78
CA SER A 110 -4.22 -2.19 1.61
C SER A 110 -5.51 -3.01 1.47
N ALA A 111 -6.08 -3.46 2.60
CA ALA A 111 -7.39 -4.11 2.61
C ALA A 111 -8.50 -3.15 2.16
N ALA A 112 -8.47 -1.89 2.61
CA ALA A 112 -9.45 -0.87 2.24
C ALA A 112 -9.42 -0.56 0.73
N VAL A 113 -8.23 -0.46 0.14
CA VAL A 113 -8.08 -0.24 -1.32
C VAL A 113 -8.64 -1.44 -2.11
N PHE A 114 -8.40 -2.66 -1.64
CA PHE A 114 -8.96 -3.86 -2.24
C PHE A 114 -10.50 -3.86 -2.18
N CYS A 115 -11.08 -3.59 -1.00
CA CYS A 115 -12.53 -3.46 -0.83
C CYS A 115 -13.13 -2.37 -1.73
N ALA A 116 -12.49 -1.20 -1.81
CA ALA A 116 -12.97 -0.09 -2.63
C ALA A 116 -13.03 -0.48 -4.12
N ARG A 117 -12.02 -1.21 -4.62
CA ARG A 117 -12.01 -1.68 -6.01
C ARG A 117 -13.06 -2.76 -6.28
N MET A 118 -13.20 -3.72 -5.38
CA MET A 118 -14.23 -4.75 -5.50
C MET A 118 -15.64 -4.14 -5.47
N LEU A 119 -15.86 -3.15 -4.60
CA LEU A 119 -17.12 -2.42 -4.54
C LEU A 119 -17.39 -1.63 -5.83
N LEU A 120 -16.39 -0.92 -6.37
CA LEU A 120 -16.54 -0.20 -7.65
C LEU A 120 -16.83 -1.17 -8.81
N PHE A 121 -16.18 -2.33 -8.83
CA PHE A 121 -16.44 -3.36 -9.83
C PHE A 121 -17.87 -3.91 -9.70
N LEU A 122 -18.33 -4.17 -8.48
CA LEU A 122 -19.71 -4.62 -8.22
C LEU A 122 -20.73 -3.56 -8.63
N LEU A 123 -20.53 -2.30 -8.23
CA LEU A 123 -21.42 -1.19 -8.60
C LEU A 123 -21.46 -0.98 -10.11
N ALA A 124 -20.31 -1.07 -10.79
CA ALA A 124 -20.27 -1.04 -12.25
C ALA A 124 -21.08 -2.21 -12.84
N SER A 125 -20.90 -3.44 -12.35
CA SER A 125 -21.66 -4.60 -12.84
C SER A 125 -23.18 -4.49 -12.62
N LEU A 126 -23.62 -3.81 -11.55
CA LEU A 126 -25.03 -3.53 -11.28
C LEU A 126 -25.58 -2.32 -12.07
N ALA A 127 -24.71 -1.38 -12.45
CA ALA A 127 -25.09 -0.20 -13.24
C ALA A 127 -25.09 -0.46 -14.75
N LEU A 128 -24.34 -1.45 -15.23
CA LEU A 128 -24.28 -1.86 -16.64
C LEU A 128 -25.65 -2.28 -17.24
N PRO A 129 -26.57 -3.00 -16.57
CA PRO A 129 -27.89 -3.26 -17.16
C PRO A 129 -28.73 -1.99 -17.41
N ILE A 130 -28.40 -0.87 -16.75
CA ILE A 130 -29.08 0.43 -16.92
C ILE A 130 -28.35 1.31 -17.96
N TYR A 131 -27.01 1.22 -18.04
CA TYR A 131 -26.18 2.12 -18.87
C TYR A 131 -25.97 1.63 -20.31
N ASP A 132 -26.00 0.32 -20.55
CA ASP A 132 -25.77 -0.27 -21.89
C ASP A 132 -26.89 0.08 -22.90
N ASN A 133 -28.08 0.45 -22.44
CA ASN A 133 -29.17 0.89 -23.32
C ASN A 133 -29.07 2.36 -23.75
N ILE A 134 -28.16 3.17 -23.19
CA ILE A 134 -28.11 4.62 -23.43
C ILE A 134 -26.73 5.13 -23.89
N PHE A 135 -25.61 4.53 -23.51
CA PHE A 135 -24.28 5.19 -23.63
C PHE A 135 -23.20 4.43 -24.41
N THR A 136 -23.57 3.36 -25.11
CA THR A 136 -22.68 2.57 -25.99
C THR A 136 -21.92 3.37 -27.08
N PRO A 137 -22.33 4.57 -27.55
CA PRO A 137 -21.46 5.33 -28.46
C PRO A 137 -20.31 6.11 -27.77
N CYS A 138 -20.33 6.36 -26.46
CA CYS A 138 -19.42 7.31 -25.81
C CYS A 138 -18.20 6.69 -25.10
N GLN A 139 -18.21 5.40 -24.77
CA GLN A 139 -17.09 4.73 -24.07
C GLN A 139 -15.84 4.52 -24.95
N SER A 140 -15.97 4.54 -26.28
CA SER A 140 -14.81 4.53 -27.18
C SER A 140 -13.93 5.78 -27.02
N PHE A 141 -14.49 6.91 -26.57
CA PHE A 141 -13.73 8.15 -26.40
C PHE A 141 -12.83 8.14 -25.15
N TYR A 142 -13.30 7.59 -24.03
CA TYR A 142 -12.54 7.59 -22.78
C TYR A 142 -11.35 6.62 -22.76
N PHE A 143 -11.43 5.51 -23.50
CA PHE A 143 -10.32 4.55 -23.59
C PHE A 143 -9.11 5.11 -24.38
N CYS A 144 -9.37 6.00 -25.33
CA CYS A 144 -8.33 6.72 -26.09
C CYS A 144 -7.52 7.66 -25.18
N GLN A 145 -8.17 8.29 -24.20
CA GLN A 145 -7.56 9.32 -23.36
C GLN A 145 -6.57 8.75 -22.32
N ASN A 146 -6.85 7.57 -21.76
CA ASN A 146 -5.96 6.91 -20.79
C ASN A 146 -4.71 6.29 -21.44
N SER A 147 -4.73 6.03 -22.74
CA SER A 147 -3.56 5.52 -23.47
C SER A 147 -2.51 6.62 -23.72
N CYS A 148 -2.93 7.88 -23.85
CA CYS A 148 -2.02 9.02 -24.05
C CYS A 148 -1.25 9.44 -22.79
N PHE A 149 -1.72 9.11 -21.59
CA PHE A 149 -1.08 9.55 -20.34
C PHE A 149 0.17 8.73 -19.95
N SER A 150 0.54 7.72 -20.76
CA SER A 150 1.71 6.86 -20.51
C SER A 150 3.00 7.28 -21.22
N GLN A 151 3.01 8.41 -21.96
CA GLN A 151 4.24 8.93 -22.56
C GLN A 151 4.54 10.35 -22.04
N PRO A 152 5.56 10.52 -21.17
CA PRO A 152 6.09 11.83 -20.89
C PRO A 152 6.93 12.24 -22.12
N HIS A 153 6.68 13.43 -22.65
CA HIS A 153 7.42 14.07 -23.76
C HIS A 153 7.01 13.68 -25.19
N ALA A 154 5.86 14.20 -25.65
CA ALA A 154 5.72 14.70 -27.02
C ALA A 154 4.57 15.72 -27.08
N LEU A 155 4.81 16.88 -27.69
CA LEU A 155 3.81 17.90 -27.99
C LEU A 155 2.66 17.28 -28.80
N TRP A 156 1.43 17.32 -28.29
CA TRP A 156 0.25 16.89 -29.02
C TRP A 156 -0.51 18.10 -29.56
N ILE A 157 -0.35 18.32 -30.87
CA ILE A 157 -1.26 19.10 -31.69
C ILE A 157 -2.62 18.40 -31.67
N TRP A 158 -3.65 19.15 -31.29
CA TRP A 158 -5.05 18.75 -31.33
C TRP A 158 -5.48 18.47 -32.78
N SER A 159 -5.96 17.26 -33.07
CA SER A 159 -6.92 17.08 -34.17
C SER A 159 -7.70 15.78 -33.96
N CYS A 160 -8.91 15.91 -33.43
CA CYS A 160 -9.90 14.84 -33.36
C CYS A 160 -10.89 15.08 -34.49
N ALA A 161 -10.65 14.46 -35.64
CA ALA A 161 -11.55 14.51 -36.79
C ALA A 161 -12.23 13.15 -36.94
N THR A 162 -13.51 13.12 -36.55
CA THR A 162 -14.62 12.46 -37.27
C THR A 162 -14.25 11.29 -38.19
N THR A 163 -14.61 10.06 -37.79
CA THR A 163 -15.33 9.12 -38.67
C THR A 163 -15.81 7.92 -37.86
N GLY A 164 -17.10 7.59 -38.00
CA GLY A 164 -17.72 6.46 -37.31
C GLY A 164 -17.12 5.12 -37.71
N CYS A 165 -17.15 4.16 -36.78
CA CYS A 165 -16.83 2.77 -37.10
C CYS A 165 -17.91 1.82 -36.57
N ARG A 166 -18.38 1.03 -37.53
CA ARG A 166 -19.46 0.08 -37.53
C ARG A 166 -19.02 -1.19 -36.81
N LEU A 167 -19.88 -1.71 -35.95
CA LEU A 167 -19.72 -2.98 -35.23
C LEU A 167 -19.48 -4.13 -36.23
N SER A 168 -18.34 -4.81 -36.15
CA SER A 168 -18.20 -6.15 -36.72
C SER A 168 -17.43 -7.05 -35.76
N THR A 169 -18.18 -8.04 -35.29
CA THR A 169 -17.78 -9.20 -34.52
C THR A 169 -16.64 -9.94 -35.22
N LEU A 170 -15.48 -10.08 -34.57
CA LEU A 170 -14.65 -11.27 -34.77
C LEU A 170 -13.68 -11.48 -33.61
N PHE A 171 -13.98 -12.51 -32.82
CA PHE A 171 -13.01 -13.22 -31.99
C PHE A 171 -11.88 -13.74 -32.90
N ARG A 172 -10.64 -13.29 -32.67
CA ARG A 172 -9.46 -14.17 -32.73
C ARG A 172 -8.27 -13.52 -32.06
N THR A 173 -7.93 -14.08 -30.92
CA THR A 173 -6.61 -14.06 -30.32
C THR A 173 -5.59 -14.58 -31.33
N VAL A 174 -4.47 -13.87 -31.51
CA VAL A 174 -3.08 -14.39 -31.49
C VAL A 174 -2.14 -13.22 -31.82
N GLY A 175 -1.31 -12.90 -30.83
CA GLY A 175 0.07 -12.45 -30.97
C GLY A 175 0.39 -11.31 -31.93
N ALA A 176 0.59 -10.10 -31.40
CA ALA A 176 1.33 -9.06 -32.09
C ALA A 176 2.65 -8.80 -31.35
N GLY A 177 3.68 -9.53 -31.79
CA GLY A 177 5.05 -9.09 -31.67
C GLY A 177 5.22 -7.76 -32.40
N CYS A 178 6.03 -6.89 -31.79
CA CYS A 178 6.46 -5.61 -32.32
C CYS A 178 7.07 -5.77 -33.72
N LYS A 179 6.43 -5.22 -34.75
CA LYS A 179 7.11 -4.89 -36.01
C LYS A 179 6.85 -3.43 -36.40
N ARG A 180 7.98 -2.73 -36.38
CA ARG A 180 8.26 -1.38 -36.84
C ARG A 180 7.92 -1.25 -38.32
N PHE A 181 7.01 -0.35 -38.68
CA PHE A 181 6.77 0.02 -40.07
C PHE A 181 7.64 1.24 -40.43
N SER A 182 8.57 1.02 -41.36
CA SER A 182 9.25 2.06 -42.13
C SER A 182 8.37 2.36 -43.33
N ILE A 183 8.11 3.64 -43.60
CA ILE A 183 7.24 4.11 -44.67
C ILE A 183 8.12 4.49 -45.88
N CYS A 184 7.85 3.86 -47.02
CA CYS A 184 7.70 4.56 -48.30
C CYS A 184 6.20 4.73 -48.54
#